data_AF-F5RJL4-F1
#
_entry.id   AF-F5RJL4-F1
#
_cell.length_a   1.000
_cell.length_b   1.000
_cell.length_c   1.000
_cell.angle_alpha   90.00
_cell.angle_beta   90.00
_cell.angle_gamma   90.00
#
_symmetry.space_group_name_H-M   'P 1'
#
loop_
_entity.id
_entity.type
_entity.pdbx_description
1 polymer ?
#
loop_
_entity_poly.entity_id
_entity_poly.type
_entity_poly.pdbx_seq_one_letter_code
_entity_poly.pdbx_strand_id
1 'polypeptide(L)'
;MSSKLSECTGCNDIHLLGAFCALLLSVVLLTGCSSTLATESSDPYTADDVIAMVEEKFAVCNPHLICTETQVEKEKPFERRIYVLRDTANDFTFSCNAVVRRPTLPRPGAERDTNAFFQYATGYAAHLNADIARVTAEYGFRTATAEEAEALIHSGVKRKHLDREVSLFDEGDFIFVTDGARGADLAAICKKLHTLYRPNGDGVVLSALYGRKITFYDLPPNETELTRATFVAFFTLKGPNDWAATLADNPGSSSNETDVAVMEKNLARYFDSCLRSAREEAKNKGTGATR
;
A
#
# COMPACT_ATOMS: atom_id res chain seq x y z
N MET A 1 -70.47 -24.49 -40.14
CA MET A 1 -69.51 -23.85 -41.06
C MET A 1 -69.08 -22.54 -40.41
N SER A 2 -68.02 -22.56 -39.58
CA SER A 2 -66.59 -22.30 -39.90
C SER A 2 -66.28 -20.79 -39.97
N SER A 3 -65.75 -20.19 -38.88
CA SER A 3 -64.38 -19.64 -38.71
C SER A 3 -64.20 -18.21 -39.31
N LYS A 4 -63.48 -17.22 -38.77
CA LYS A 4 -62.27 -17.17 -37.92
C LYS A 4 -62.21 -15.88 -37.09
N LEU A 5 -61.50 -15.98 -35.97
CA LEU A 5 -60.90 -14.89 -35.17
C LEU A 5 -59.60 -14.35 -35.81
N SER A 6 -59.36 -13.06 -35.56
CA SER A 6 -58.06 -12.41 -35.25
C SER A 6 -56.92 -12.42 -36.27
N GLU A 7 -56.46 -11.22 -36.65
CA GLU A 7 -55.03 -10.97 -36.91
C GLU A 7 -54.69 -9.50 -36.60
N CYS A 8 -53.96 -9.29 -35.51
CA CYS A 8 -53.33 -8.04 -35.12
C CYS A 8 -52.00 -7.87 -35.89
N THR A 9 -51.84 -6.75 -36.59
CA THR A 9 -50.56 -6.30 -37.16
C THR A 9 -49.61 -5.85 -36.05
N GLY A 10 -48.70 -6.74 -35.64
CA GLY A 10 -47.59 -6.45 -34.75
C GLY A 10 -46.36 -7.25 -35.17
N CYS A 11 -45.66 -6.81 -36.22
CA CYS A 11 -44.51 -7.58 -36.75
C CYS A 11 -43.27 -6.73 -37.12
N ASN A 12 -43.28 -5.40 -36.99
CA ASN A 12 -42.11 -4.57 -37.34
C ASN A 12 -41.32 -4.01 -36.13
N ASP A 13 -41.91 -3.93 -34.93
CA ASP A 13 -41.20 -3.39 -33.75
C ASP A 13 -40.30 -4.42 -33.05
N ILE A 14 -40.55 -5.71 -33.25
CA ILE A 14 -39.80 -6.80 -32.59
C ILE A 14 -38.40 -6.95 -33.19
N HIS A 15 -38.25 -6.73 -34.50
CA HIS A 15 -36.96 -6.77 -35.18
C HIS A 15 -36.07 -5.57 -34.84
N LEU A 16 -36.68 -4.40 -34.62
CA LEU A 16 -35.95 -3.19 -34.22
C LEU A 16 -35.48 -3.28 -32.76
N LEU A 17 -36.32 -3.79 -31.85
CA LEU A 17 -35.95 -4.02 -30.45
C LEU A 17 -34.88 -5.12 -30.30
N GLY A 18 -34.97 -6.19 -31.10
CA GLY A 18 -33.97 -7.25 -31.16
C GLY A 18 -32.61 -6.79 -31.67
N ALA A 19 -32.58 -5.91 -32.68
CA ALA A 19 -31.36 -5.32 -33.19
C ALA A 19 -30.71 -4.36 -32.18
N PHE A 20 -31.50 -3.56 -31.44
CA PHE A 20 -31.00 -2.70 -30.36
C PHE A 20 -30.43 -3.50 -29.18
N CYS A 21 -31.06 -4.61 -28.78
CA CYS A 21 -30.52 -5.50 -27.74
C CYS A 21 -29.22 -6.21 -28.18
N ALA A 22 -29.13 -6.64 -29.44
CA ALA A 22 -27.89 -7.22 -29.98
C ALA A 22 -26.77 -6.18 -30.07
N LEU A 23 -27.09 -4.92 -30.43
CA LEU A 23 -26.12 -3.83 -30.45
C LEU A 23 -25.65 -3.48 -29.02
N LEU A 24 -26.56 -3.42 -28.04
CA LEU A 24 -26.22 -3.19 -26.63
C LEU A 24 -25.37 -4.33 -26.05
N LEU A 25 -25.65 -5.59 -26.37
CA LEU A 25 -24.77 -6.71 -25.98
C LEU A 25 -23.40 -6.63 -26.66
N SER A 26 -23.34 -6.21 -27.92
CA SER A 26 -22.05 -6.02 -28.61
C SER A 26 -21.26 -4.82 -28.08
N VAL A 27 -21.94 -3.76 -27.64
CA VAL A 27 -21.30 -2.61 -26.98
C VAL A 27 -20.82 -3.01 -25.59
N VAL A 28 -21.56 -3.80 -24.81
CA VAL A 28 -21.10 -4.35 -23.52
C VAL A 28 -19.94 -5.36 -23.70
N LEU A 29 -19.86 -6.06 -24.84
CA LEU A 29 -18.73 -6.93 -25.18
C LEU A 29 -17.51 -6.14 -25.71
N LEU A 30 -17.70 -4.91 -26.21
CA LEU A 30 -16.64 -4.03 -26.72
C LEU A 30 -16.20 -2.97 -25.70
N THR A 31 -17.02 -2.68 -24.68
CA THR A 31 -16.68 -1.84 -23.54
C THR A 31 -16.52 -2.76 -22.33
N GLY A 32 -15.28 -3.13 -22.03
CA GLY A 32 -14.87 -4.10 -21.00
C GLY A 32 -15.36 -3.80 -19.59
N CYS A 33 -16.65 -3.96 -19.32
CA CYS A 33 -17.16 -4.13 -17.97
C CYS A 33 -16.85 -5.57 -17.56
N SER A 34 -15.60 -5.81 -17.16
CA SER A 34 -15.18 -7.11 -16.66
C SER A 34 -15.90 -7.41 -15.34
N SER A 35 -17.04 -8.07 -15.47
CA SER A 35 -17.85 -8.54 -14.34
C SER A 35 -16.98 -9.37 -13.39
N THR A 36 -17.08 -9.06 -12.09
CA THR A 36 -16.42 -9.84 -11.03
C THR A 36 -16.94 -11.27 -10.98
N LEU A 37 -18.20 -11.52 -11.38
CA LEU A 37 -18.78 -12.86 -11.45
C LEU A 37 -18.21 -13.64 -12.64
N ALA A 38 -17.82 -14.88 -12.36
CA ALA A 38 -17.19 -15.78 -13.32
C ALA A 38 -17.63 -17.25 -13.10
N THR A 39 -17.27 -18.09 -14.05
CA THR A 39 -17.29 -19.55 -13.93
C THR A 39 -15.88 -20.08 -13.75
N GLU A 40 -15.71 -21.32 -13.27
CA GLU A 40 -14.39 -21.92 -13.05
C GLU A 40 -13.52 -22.01 -14.32
N SER A 41 -14.15 -21.92 -15.50
CA SER A 41 -13.51 -21.96 -16.83
C SER A 41 -13.43 -20.59 -17.51
N SER A 42 -13.87 -19.53 -16.84
CA SER A 42 -13.71 -18.15 -17.33
C SER A 42 -12.24 -17.75 -17.33
N ASP A 43 -11.91 -16.77 -18.16
CA ASP A 43 -10.60 -16.13 -18.12
C ASP A 43 -10.52 -15.14 -16.94
N PRO A 44 -9.35 -14.96 -16.32
CA PRO A 44 -9.11 -13.88 -15.36
C PRO A 44 -9.16 -12.51 -16.06
N TYR A 45 -9.05 -11.42 -15.29
CA TYR A 45 -8.90 -10.09 -15.88
C TYR A 45 -7.76 -10.06 -16.90
N THR A 46 -7.99 -9.39 -18.04
CA THR A 46 -6.93 -9.12 -19.02
C THR A 46 -5.95 -8.09 -18.47
N ALA A 47 -4.80 -7.91 -19.13
CA ALA A 47 -3.86 -6.86 -18.76
C ALA A 47 -4.50 -5.47 -18.87
N ASP A 48 -5.30 -5.21 -19.91
CA ASP A 48 -5.99 -3.94 -20.13
C ASP A 48 -7.04 -3.66 -19.05
N ASP A 49 -7.79 -4.68 -18.62
CA ASP A 49 -8.72 -4.55 -17.48
C ASP A 49 -7.96 -4.13 -16.21
N VAL A 50 -6.84 -4.80 -15.93
CA VAL A 50 -6.02 -4.51 -14.74
C VAL A 50 -5.45 -3.09 -14.81
N ILE A 51 -4.95 -2.68 -15.97
CA ILE A 51 -4.46 -1.32 -16.20
C ILE A 51 -5.56 -0.30 -15.92
N ALA A 52 -6.73 -0.44 -16.54
CA ALA A 52 -7.84 0.49 -16.37
C ALA A 52 -8.29 0.58 -14.91
N MET A 53 -8.40 -0.56 -14.21
CA MET A 53 -8.76 -0.58 -12.78
C MET A 53 -7.72 0.14 -11.90
N VAL A 54 -6.42 -0.04 -12.17
CA VAL A 54 -5.36 0.59 -11.37
C VAL A 54 -5.29 2.09 -11.67
N GLU A 55 -5.36 2.50 -12.95
CA GLU A 55 -5.35 3.91 -13.34
C GLU A 55 -6.55 4.67 -12.78
N GLU A 56 -7.74 4.05 -12.77
CA GLU A 56 -8.93 4.63 -12.15
C GLU A 56 -8.75 4.78 -10.62
N LYS A 57 -8.35 3.69 -9.93
CA LYS A 57 -8.23 3.70 -8.47
C LYS A 57 -7.15 4.66 -7.97
N PHE A 58 -6.03 4.74 -8.68
CA PHE A 58 -4.88 5.55 -8.31
C PHE A 58 -4.75 6.81 -9.16
N ALA A 59 -5.83 7.32 -9.73
CA ALA A 59 -5.82 8.53 -10.57
C ALA A 59 -5.09 9.73 -9.92
N VAL A 60 -5.18 9.85 -8.59
CA VAL A 60 -4.47 10.88 -7.81
C VAL A 60 -2.94 10.79 -7.87
N CYS A 61 -2.40 9.61 -8.17
CA CYS A 61 -0.97 9.33 -8.39
C CYS A 61 -0.55 9.58 -9.85
N ASN A 62 -1.51 9.91 -10.73
CA ASN A 62 -1.33 10.10 -12.17
C ASN A 62 -0.50 8.98 -12.86
N PRO A 63 -0.86 7.69 -12.68
CA PRO A 63 -0.16 6.58 -13.31
C PRO A 63 -0.29 6.61 -14.83
N HIS A 64 0.72 6.08 -15.52
CA HIS A 64 0.60 5.71 -16.93
C HIS A 64 1.17 4.31 -17.16
N LEU A 65 0.28 3.31 -17.18
CA LEU A 65 0.68 1.91 -17.14
C LEU A 65 0.79 1.28 -18.53
N ILE A 66 1.83 0.47 -18.71
CA ILE A 66 2.00 -0.41 -19.87
C ILE A 66 2.27 -1.84 -19.41
N CYS A 67 1.69 -2.82 -20.10
CA CYS A 67 2.01 -4.23 -19.86
C CYS A 67 3.28 -4.60 -20.63
N THR A 68 4.30 -5.09 -19.91
CA THR A 68 5.58 -5.49 -20.49
C THR A 68 5.69 -7.00 -20.68
N GLU A 69 5.05 -7.78 -19.80
CA GLU A 69 5.08 -9.24 -19.85
C GLU A 69 3.77 -9.84 -19.36
N THR A 70 3.39 -10.97 -19.96
CA THR A 70 2.23 -11.78 -19.56
C THR A 70 2.67 -13.24 -19.45
N GLN A 71 2.33 -13.87 -18.33
CA GLN A 71 2.60 -15.28 -18.07
C GLN A 71 1.34 -15.98 -17.56
N VAL A 72 1.11 -17.21 -18.02
CA VAL A 72 0.11 -18.10 -17.41
C VAL A 72 0.82 -18.91 -16.31
N GLU A 73 0.48 -18.63 -15.05
CA GLU A 73 1.01 -19.37 -13.89
C GLU A 73 0.27 -20.70 -13.70
N LYS A 74 -1.03 -20.69 -13.97
CA LYS A 74 -1.88 -21.87 -13.81
C LYS A 74 -2.97 -21.90 -14.87
N GLU A 75 -3.05 -23.01 -15.58
CA GLU A 75 -4.11 -23.30 -16.54
C GLU A 75 -5.47 -23.57 -15.87
N LYS A 76 -6.53 -23.58 -16.68
CA LYS A 76 -7.90 -23.89 -16.25
C LYS A 76 -8.01 -25.31 -15.65
N PRO A 77 -8.95 -25.54 -14.70
CA PRO A 77 -9.89 -24.57 -14.12
C PRO A 77 -9.25 -23.67 -13.04
N PHE A 78 -9.85 -22.51 -12.81
CA PHE A 78 -9.33 -21.44 -11.94
C PHE A 78 -7.95 -20.97 -12.43
N GLU A 79 -7.96 -20.43 -13.64
CA GLU A 79 -6.76 -19.92 -14.31
C GLU A 79 -6.18 -18.74 -13.54
N ARG A 80 -4.85 -18.65 -13.55
CA ARG A 80 -4.08 -17.57 -12.96
C ARG A 80 -3.06 -17.06 -13.96
N ARG A 81 -3.10 -15.75 -14.18
CA ARG A 81 -2.12 -15.02 -14.99
C ARG A 81 -1.30 -14.09 -14.11
N ILE A 82 -0.05 -13.90 -14.48
CA ILE A 82 0.84 -12.89 -13.94
C ILE A 82 1.08 -11.87 -15.04
N TYR A 83 0.99 -10.59 -14.67
CA TYR A 83 1.34 -9.47 -15.52
C TYR A 83 2.48 -8.69 -14.88
N VAL A 84 3.45 -8.31 -15.69
CA VAL A 84 4.47 -7.31 -15.32
C VAL A 84 4.03 -6.00 -15.97
N LEU A 85 3.79 -4.99 -15.14
CA LEU A 85 3.33 -3.67 -15.56
C LEU A 85 4.40 -2.63 -15.20
N ARG A 86 4.60 -1.65 -16.08
CA ARG A 86 5.47 -0.51 -15.84
C ARG A 86 4.63 0.76 -15.77
N ASP A 87 4.75 1.50 -14.68
CA ASP A 87 4.29 2.88 -14.61
C ASP A 87 5.37 3.78 -15.20
N THR A 88 5.08 4.33 -16.37
CA THR A 88 6.02 5.20 -17.11
C THR A 88 6.02 6.63 -16.60
N ALA A 89 4.98 7.07 -15.88
CA ALA A 89 4.91 8.40 -15.29
C ALA A 89 5.73 8.47 -14.00
N ASN A 90 5.64 7.43 -13.17
CA ASN A 90 6.34 7.33 -11.89
C ASN A 90 7.63 6.48 -11.96
N ASP A 91 7.96 5.94 -13.12
CA ASP A 91 9.18 5.18 -13.43
C ASP A 91 9.46 3.99 -12.49
N PHE A 92 8.47 3.12 -12.31
CA PHE A 92 8.66 1.85 -11.59
C PHE A 92 7.92 0.70 -12.26
N THR A 93 8.37 -0.52 -11.96
CA THR A 93 7.78 -1.76 -12.47
C THR A 93 7.26 -2.58 -11.30
N PHE A 94 6.12 -3.25 -11.49
CA PHE A 94 5.57 -4.17 -10.51
C PHE A 94 4.93 -5.38 -11.20
N SER A 95 4.86 -6.50 -10.47
CA SER A 95 4.21 -7.71 -10.93
C SER A 95 2.93 -7.94 -10.15
N CYS A 96 1.85 -8.27 -10.84
CA CYS A 96 0.56 -8.57 -10.23
C CYS A 96 -0.06 -9.83 -10.83
N ASN A 97 -0.97 -10.44 -10.09
CA ASN A 97 -1.75 -11.57 -10.58
C ASN A 97 -3.19 -11.16 -10.90
N ALA A 98 -3.77 -11.86 -11.87
CA ALA A 98 -5.19 -11.90 -12.11
C ALA A 98 -5.64 -13.36 -12.06
N VAL A 99 -6.65 -13.64 -11.25
CA VAL A 99 -7.11 -15.01 -10.97
C VAL A 99 -8.60 -15.15 -11.19
N VAL A 100 -9.02 -16.37 -11.51
CA VAL A 100 -10.37 -16.84 -11.20
C VAL A 100 -10.27 -17.72 -9.96
N ARG A 101 -11.06 -17.41 -8.92
CA ARG A 101 -11.07 -18.17 -7.66
C ARG A 101 -12.48 -18.47 -7.18
N ARG A 102 -12.59 -19.39 -6.21
CA ARG A 102 -13.85 -19.58 -5.49
C ARG A 102 -14.17 -18.32 -4.65
N PRO A 103 -15.42 -17.88 -4.60
CA PRO A 103 -15.81 -16.75 -3.77
C PRO A 103 -15.51 -16.97 -2.30
N THR A 104 -15.22 -15.88 -1.57
CA THR A 104 -14.89 -15.93 -0.13
C THR A 104 -16.10 -16.25 0.76
N LEU A 105 -17.33 -16.15 0.23
CA LEU A 105 -18.59 -16.53 0.88
C LEU A 105 -19.12 -17.84 0.29
N PRO A 106 -20.01 -18.58 0.98
CA PRO A 106 -20.65 -19.80 0.46
C PRO A 106 -21.66 -19.46 -0.65
N ARG A 107 -21.14 -18.93 -1.76
CA ARG A 107 -21.88 -18.66 -2.99
C ARG A 107 -21.37 -19.65 -4.04
N PRO A 108 -22.27 -20.34 -4.76
CA PRO A 108 -21.85 -21.16 -5.89
C PRO A 108 -21.24 -20.28 -6.99
N GLY A 109 -20.28 -20.83 -7.74
CA GLY A 109 -19.63 -20.14 -8.86
C GLY A 109 -18.16 -19.79 -8.62
N ALA A 110 -17.65 -18.87 -9.43
CA ALA A 110 -16.29 -18.33 -9.33
C ALA A 110 -16.32 -16.79 -9.40
N GLU A 111 -15.22 -16.15 -9.00
CA GLU A 111 -15.02 -14.71 -9.13
C GLU A 111 -13.65 -14.39 -9.71
N ARG A 112 -13.57 -13.30 -10.47
CA ARG A 112 -12.31 -12.70 -10.89
C ARG A 112 -11.76 -11.85 -9.76
N ASP A 113 -10.47 -11.97 -9.51
CA ASP A 113 -9.76 -11.21 -8.49
C ASP A 113 -8.36 -10.83 -8.98
N THR A 114 -7.77 -9.82 -8.35
CA THR A 114 -6.42 -9.35 -8.64
C THR A 114 -5.79 -8.71 -7.42
N ASN A 115 -4.48 -8.91 -7.23
CA ASN A 115 -3.71 -8.21 -6.22
C ASN A 115 -3.08 -6.90 -6.74
N ALA A 116 -3.43 -6.44 -7.95
CA ALA A 116 -2.79 -5.31 -8.62
C ALA A 116 -2.80 -4.02 -7.78
N PHE A 117 -3.86 -3.75 -7.02
CA PHE A 117 -3.91 -2.55 -6.18
C PHE A 117 -2.85 -2.54 -5.09
N PHE A 118 -2.64 -3.69 -4.42
CA PHE A 118 -1.61 -3.80 -3.39
C PHE A 118 -0.21 -3.72 -4.00
N GLN A 119 0.00 -4.37 -5.15
CA GLN A 119 1.30 -4.39 -5.83
C GLN A 119 1.67 -3.02 -6.39
N TYR A 120 0.73 -2.30 -7.00
CA TYR A 120 0.93 -0.92 -7.43
C TYR A 120 1.26 -0.01 -6.24
N ALA A 121 0.51 -0.09 -5.15
CA ALA A 121 0.78 0.74 -3.97
C ALA A 121 2.13 0.42 -3.32
N THR A 122 2.57 -0.84 -3.36
CA THR A 122 3.90 -1.26 -2.91
C THR A 122 4.99 -0.66 -3.80
N GLY A 123 4.84 -0.74 -5.12
CA GLY A 123 5.75 -0.10 -6.07
C GLY A 123 5.79 1.42 -5.93
N TYR A 124 4.64 2.06 -5.72
CA TYR A 124 4.54 3.49 -5.48
C TYR A 124 5.24 3.90 -4.17
N ALA A 125 5.11 3.11 -3.11
CA ALA A 125 5.84 3.35 -1.86
C ALA A 125 7.37 3.22 -2.04
N ALA A 126 7.83 2.28 -2.88
CA ALA A 126 9.24 2.16 -3.23
C ALA A 126 9.73 3.37 -4.06
N HIS A 127 8.92 3.85 -5.01
CA HIS A 127 9.17 5.08 -5.76
C HIS A 127 9.35 6.30 -4.83
N LEU A 128 8.55 6.41 -3.75
CA LEU A 128 8.68 7.48 -2.77
C LEU A 128 9.97 7.44 -1.93
N ASN A 129 10.74 6.33 -1.94
CA ASN A 129 11.91 6.17 -1.08
C ASN A 129 12.96 7.29 -1.26
N ALA A 130 13.20 7.73 -2.50
CA ALA A 130 14.13 8.82 -2.80
C ALA A 130 13.67 10.17 -2.21
N ASP A 131 12.37 10.45 -2.27
CA ASP A 131 11.78 11.67 -1.70
C ASP A 131 11.79 11.63 -0.17
N ILE A 132 11.50 10.47 0.42
CA ILE A 132 11.62 10.24 1.87
C ILE A 132 13.07 10.45 2.30
N ALA A 133 14.03 9.86 1.60
CA ALA A 133 15.45 10.03 1.88
C ALA A 133 15.88 11.51 1.83
N ARG A 134 15.39 12.27 0.85
CA ARG A 134 15.61 13.73 0.75
C ARG A 134 15.03 14.46 1.96
N VAL A 135 13.78 14.17 2.33
CA VAL A 135 13.12 14.77 3.50
C VAL A 135 13.86 14.46 4.79
N THR A 136 14.31 13.22 5.01
CA THR A 136 15.02 12.84 6.23
C THR A 136 16.43 13.43 6.28
N ALA A 137 17.09 13.57 5.13
CA ALA A 137 18.42 14.16 5.03
C ALA A 137 18.45 15.64 5.45
N GLU A 138 17.36 16.39 5.27
CA GLU A 138 17.21 17.77 5.78
C GLU A 138 17.42 17.87 7.30
N TYR A 139 17.17 16.78 8.03
CA TYR A 139 17.34 16.67 9.48
C TYR A 139 18.61 15.91 9.88
N GLY A 140 19.47 15.55 8.91
CA GLY A 140 20.67 14.77 9.15
C GLY A 140 20.41 13.30 9.47
N PHE A 141 19.26 12.75 9.04
CA PHE A 141 18.90 11.34 9.20
C PHE A 141 19.07 10.59 7.88
N ARG A 142 19.26 9.27 7.98
CA ARG A 142 19.40 8.37 6.84
C ARG A 142 18.18 7.46 6.74
N THR A 143 17.54 7.40 5.58
CA THR A 143 16.50 6.40 5.30
C THR A 143 17.15 5.18 4.65
N ALA A 144 16.71 3.97 5.01
CA ALA A 144 17.10 2.73 4.32
C ALA A 144 16.59 2.75 2.88
N THR A 145 17.39 2.26 1.92
CA THR A 145 16.85 1.95 0.58
C THR A 145 15.86 0.79 0.65
N ALA A 146 15.10 0.55 -0.42
CA ALA A 146 14.18 -0.59 -0.48
C ALA A 146 14.94 -1.92 -0.30
N GLU A 147 16.11 -2.05 -0.93
CA GLU A 147 16.97 -3.23 -0.84
C GLU A 147 17.56 -3.40 0.56
N GLU A 148 18.00 -2.31 1.20
CA GLU A 148 18.48 -2.34 2.58
C GLU A 148 17.37 -2.74 3.55
N ALA A 149 16.17 -2.18 3.40
CA ALA A 149 15.03 -2.52 4.23
C ALA A 149 14.65 -4.00 4.08
N GLU A 150 14.62 -4.52 2.85
CA GLU A 150 14.39 -5.94 2.59
C GLU A 150 15.47 -6.81 3.24
N ALA A 151 16.74 -6.48 3.08
CA ALA A 151 17.84 -7.21 3.70
C ALA A 151 17.76 -7.19 5.23
N LEU A 152 17.38 -6.05 5.82
CA LEU A 152 17.20 -5.90 7.27
C LEU A 152 16.03 -6.73 7.80
N ILE A 153 14.92 -6.81 7.07
CA ILE A 153 13.78 -7.67 7.42
C ILE A 153 14.21 -9.14 7.39
N HIS A 154 14.95 -9.56 6.35
CA HIS A 154 15.45 -10.92 6.20
C HIS A 154 16.59 -11.29 7.17
N SER A 155 17.28 -10.31 7.75
CA SER A 155 18.33 -10.54 8.75
C SER A 155 17.84 -11.28 10.00
N GLY A 156 16.53 -11.21 10.28
CA GLY A 156 15.90 -11.90 11.40
C GLY A 156 16.29 -11.36 12.78
N VAL A 157 17.03 -10.24 12.85
CA VAL A 157 17.48 -9.63 14.10
C VAL A 157 16.29 -9.33 15.02
N LYS A 158 16.42 -9.70 16.29
CA LYS A 158 15.38 -9.55 17.30
C LYS A 158 15.73 -8.46 18.29
N ARG A 159 14.69 -7.81 18.82
CA ARG A 159 14.76 -6.93 19.99
C ARG A 159 13.88 -7.49 21.09
N LYS A 160 14.27 -7.25 22.33
CA LYS A 160 13.41 -7.54 23.49
C LYS A 160 12.40 -6.42 23.66
N HIS A 161 11.13 -6.78 23.77
CA HIS A 161 10.06 -5.86 24.10
C HIS A 161 9.21 -6.50 25.20
N LEU A 162 9.26 -5.91 26.41
CA LEU A 162 8.73 -6.52 27.64
C LEU A 162 9.36 -7.92 27.82
N ASP A 163 8.54 -8.97 27.91
CA ASP A 163 8.99 -10.36 28.08
C ASP A 163 9.03 -11.15 26.76
N ARG A 164 8.97 -10.47 25.61
CA ARG A 164 8.91 -11.11 24.29
C ARG A 164 10.05 -10.67 23.39
N GLU A 165 10.51 -11.58 22.54
CA GLU A 165 11.36 -11.25 21.40
C GLU A 165 10.50 -10.93 20.19
N VAL A 166 10.73 -9.76 19.61
CA VAL A 166 10.06 -9.29 18.39
C VAL A 166 11.11 -8.91 17.36
N SER A 167 10.77 -8.93 16.07
CA SER A 167 11.70 -8.48 15.04
C SER A 167 12.09 -7.01 15.26
N LEU A 168 13.38 -6.70 15.09
CA LEU A 168 13.87 -5.33 15.11
C LEU A 168 13.40 -4.57 13.87
N PHE A 169 13.43 -5.24 12.72
CA PHE A 169 12.94 -4.79 11.42
C PHE A 169 11.77 -5.68 11.00
N ASP A 170 10.62 -5.09 10.70
CA ASP A 170 9.41 -5.83 10.34
C ASP A 170 8.83 -5.36 9.01
N GLU A 171 8.36 -4.12 8.94
CA GLU A 171 7.73 -3.53 7.77
C GLU A 171 7.83 -2.01 7.82
N GLY A 172 7.60 -1.38 6.67
CA GLY A 172 7.52 0.06 6.60
C GLY A 172 8.82 0.73 6.18
N ASP A 173 8.95 2.00 6.57
CA ASP A 173 10.13 2.83 6.32
C ASP A 173 11.05 2.80 7.53
N PHE A 174 12.35 2.59 7.28
CA PHE A 174 13.36 2.57 8.33
C PHE A 174 14.21 3.83 8.25
N ILE A 175 14.18 4.63 9.32
CA ILE A 175 14.90 5.91 9.40
C ILE A 175 15.90 5.83 10.56
N PHE A 176 17.18 5.95 10.22
CA PHE A 176 18.28 5.97 11.17
C PHE A 176 18.60 7.41 11.56
N VAL A 177 18.58 7.67 12.86
CA VAL A 177 18.82 8.97 13.47
C VAL A 177 20.20 9.02 14.11
N THR A 178 20.71 10.23 14.28
CA THR A 178 22.02 10.50 14.90
C THR A 178 21.87 11.11 16.31
N ASP A 179 22.97 11.26 17.03
CA ASP A 179 23.01 11.83 18.40
C ASP A 179 22.38 13.23 18.53
N GLY A 180 22.31 14.00 17.44
CA GLY A 180 21.69 15.32 17.40
C GLY A 180 20.17 15.32 17.24
N ALA A 181 19.55 14.17 17.00
CA ALA A 181 18.11 14.09 16.75
C ALA A 181 17.28 14.56 17.94
N ARG A 182 16.24 15.35 17.67
CA ARG A 182 15.24 15.80 18.64
C ARG A 182 13.88 15.26 18.24
N GLY A 183 13.00 15.04 19.21
CA GLY A 183 11.65 14.53 18.97
C GLY A 183 10.81 15.44 18.08
N ALA A 184 11.06 16.76 18.09
CA ALA A 184 10.45 17.70 17.16
C ALA A 184 10.83 17.43 15.69
N ASP A 185 12.06 16.98 15.43
CA ASP A 185 12.53 16.64 14.09
C ASP A 185 11.82 15.36 13.58
N LEU A 186 11.69 14.34 14.44
CA LEU A 186 10.94 13.10 14.15
C LEU A 186 9.46 13.39 13.87
N ALA A 187 8.81 14.22 14.70
CA ALA A 187 7.42 14.61 14.50
C ALA A 187 7.20 15.38 13.19
N ALA A 188 8.12 16.28 12.83
CA ALA A 188 8.07 17.01 11.57
C ALA A 188 8.21 16.06 10.36
N ILE A 189 9.10 15.07 10.45
CA ILE A 189 9.24 14.02 9.42
C ILE A 189 7.95 13.21 9.29
N CYS A 190 7.33 12.75 10.38
CA CYS A 190 6.06 12.03 10.33
C CYS A 190 4.98 12.81 9.57
N LYS A 191 4.88 14.12 9.80
CA LYS A 191 3.93 15.00 9.09
C LYS A 191 4.26 15.15 7.60
N LYS A 192 5.55 15.31 7.26
CA LYS A 192 6.00 15.37 5.86
C LYS A 192 5.72 14.06 5.12
N LEU A 193 6.02 12.91 5.74
CA LEU A 193 5.73 11.59 5.18
C LEU A 193 4.24 11.34 5.06
N HIS A 194 3.43 11.76 6.03
CA HIS A 194 1.95 11.72 5.91
C HIS A 194 1.47 12.46 4.65
N THR A 195 2.09 13.59 4.32
CA THR A 195 1.78 14.33 3.08
C THR A 195 2.27 13.60 1.83
N LEU A 196 3.49 13.05 1.83
CA LEU A 196 4.04 12.30 0.68
C LEU A 196 3.21 11.06 0.33
N TYR A 197 2.77 10.32 1.34
CA TYR A 197 1.91 9.15 1.17
C TYR A 197 0.45 9.50 0.83
N ARG A 198 0.12 10.80 0.78
CA ARG A 198 -1.21 11.30 0.44
C ARG A 198 -1.15 12.26 -0.74
N PRO A 199 -0.89 11.78 -1.97
CA PRO A 199 -0.88 12.63 -3.16
C PRO A 199 -2.22 13.36 -3.27
N ASN A 200 -2.17 14.69 -3.39
CA ASN A 200 -3.34 15.58 -3.36
C ASN A 200 -4.25 15.42 -2.12
N GLY A 201 -3.69 14.94 -0.99
CA GLY A 201 -4.42 14.69 0.25
C GLY A 201 -5.18 13.36 0.31
N ASP A 202 -5.13 12.55 -0.75
CA ASP A 202 -5.85 11.28 -0.85
C ASP A 202 -5.07 10.11 -0.23
N GLY A 203 -5.71 9.31 0.61
CA GLY A 203 -5.09 8.20 1.33
C GLY A 203 -5.16 6.85 0.60
N VAL A 204 -5.43 6.81 -0.71
CA VAL A 204 -5.63 5.57 -1.47
C VAL A 204 -4.41 4.65 -1.43
N VAL A 205 -3.19 5.20 -1.51
CA VAL A 205 -1.93 4.42 -1.41
C VAL A 205 -1.86 3.72 -0.06
N LEU A 206 -2.03 4.47 1.02
CA LEU A 206 -2.04 3.92 2.38
C LEU A 206 -3.19 2.93 2.61
N SER A 207 -4.35 3.15 1.99
CA SER A 207 -5.50 2.25 2.11
C SER A 207 -5.22 0.91 1.44
N ALA A 208 -4.60 0.94 0.25
CA ALA A 208 -4.21 -0.25 -0.48
C ALA A 208 -3.09 -1.03 0.23
N LEU A 209 -2.21 -0.34 0.97
CA LEU A 209 -1.16 -0.95 1.81
C LEU A 209 -1.63 -1.42 3.19
N TYR A 210 -2.90 -1.18 3.56
CA TYR A 210 -3.42 -1.40 4.92
C TYR A 210 -2.70 -0.57 6.00
N GLY A 211 -2.16 0.57 5.60
CA GLY A 211 -1.34 1.45 6.41
C GLY A 211 0.15 1.35 6.06
N ARG A 212 0.94 2.26 6.63
CA ARG A 212 2.40 2.27 6.48
C ARG A 212 3.04 2.61 7.80
N LYS A 213 3.97 1.78 8.25
CA LYS A 213 4.75 2.00 9.47
C LYS A 213 5.99 2.82 9.13
N ILE A 214 6.32 3.78 9.98
CA ILE A 214 7.58 4.54 9.96
C ILE A 214 8.30 4.19 11.25
N THR A 215 9.49 3.61 11.16
CA THR A 215 10.26 3.20 12.33
C THR A 215 11.57 3.96 12.40
N PHE A 216 11.81 4.57 13.56
CA PHE A 216 13.04 5.28 13.87
C PHE A 216 14.00 4.40 14.66
N TYR A 217 15.27 4.46 14.28
CA TYR A 217 16.36 3.71 14.92
C TYR A 217 17.52 4.64 15.25
N ASP A 218 18.06 4.52 16.45
CA ASP A 218 19.28 5.22 16.87
C ASP A 218 20.48 4.36 16.47
N LEU A 219 21.34 4.91 15.62
CA LEU A 219 22.58 4.26 15.19
C LEU A 219 23.76 4.97 15.87
N PRO A 220 24.55 4.29 16.72
CA PRO A 220 25.64 4.92 17.44
C PRO A 220 26.66 5.59 16.51
N PRO A 221 27.34 6.66 16.96
CA PRO A 221 28.38 7.31 16.17
C PRO A 221 29.45 6.32 15.73
N ASN A 222 29.82 6.38 14.45
CA ASN A 222 30.80 5.50 13.78
C ASN A 222 30.34 4.04 13.54
N GLU A 223 29.09 3.69 13.87
CA GLU A 223 28.52 2.40 13.50
C GLU A 223 28.01 2.44 12.06
N THR A 224 28.44 1.49 11.23
CA THR A 224 27.95 1.32 9.85
C THR A 224 27.03 0.13 9.71
N GLU A 225 27.07 -0.83 10.65
CA GLU A 225 26.21 -2.00 10.64
C GLU A 225 24.81 -1.63 11.15
N LEU A 226 23.87 -1.46 10.22
CA LEU A 226 22.48 -1.06 10.51
C LEU A 226 21.77 -2.05 11.46
N THR A 227 22.18 -3.32 11.46
CA THR A 227 21.65 -4.36 12.37
C THR A 227 21.95 -4.09 13.84
N ARG A 228 22.93 -3.24 14.14
CA ARG A 228 23.30 -2.83 15.51
C ARG A 228 22.52 -1.61 16.01
N ALA A 229 21.63 -1.06 15.19
CA ALA A 229 20.79 0.06 15.60
C ALA A 229 19.86 -0.32 16.76
N THR A 230 19.50 0.67 17.56
CA THR A 230 18.55 0.51 18.67
C THR A 230 17.21 1.09 18.28
N PHE A 231 16.13 0.34 18.49
CA PHE A 231 14.78 0.80 18.23
C PHE A 231 14.44 2.04 19.08
N VAL A 232 13.95 3.10 18.44
CA VAL A 232 13.50 4.32 19.12
C VAL A 232 11.98 4.28 19.30
N ALA A 233 11.26 4.33 18.18
CA ALA A 233 9.81 4.38 18.15
C ALA A 233 9.29 4.02 16.75
N PHE A 234 8.01 3.69 16.66
CA PHE A 234 7.32 3.62 15.38
C PHE A 234 6.11 4.57 15.36
N PHE A 235 5.70 4.94 14.16
CA PHE A 235 4.53 5.76 13.88
C PHE A 235 3.78 5.16 12.68
N THR A 236 2.46 5.06 12.75
CA THR A 236 1.66 4.40 11.71
C THR A 236 0.79 5.41 10.98
N LEU A 237 0.90 5.43 9.65
CA LEU A 237 0.03 6.15 8.73
C LEU A 237 -1.10 5.23 8.27
N LYS A 238 -2.33 5.75 8.22
CA LYS A 238 -3.51 5.02 7.74
C LYS A 238 -4.23 5.81 6.66
N GLY A 239 -4.74 5.12 5.65
CA GLY A 239 -5.42 5.75 4.51
C GLY A 239 -6.68 6.55 4.86
N PRO A 240 -7.56 6.08 5.76
CA PRO A 240 -8.73 6.86 6.16
C PRO A 240 -8.41 8.11 7.00
N ASN A 241 -7.22 8.19 7.61
CA ASN A 241 -6.92 9.20 8.62
C ASN A 241 -6.31 10.46 8.00
N ASP A 242 -6.95 11.60 8.25
CA ASP A 242 -6.29 12.90 8.12
C ASP A 242 -5.19 13.07 9.19
N TRP A 243 -4.52 14.21 9.21
CA TRP A 243 -3.41 14.40 10.14
C TRP A 243 -3.86 14.40 11.61
N ALA A 244 -5.02 14.98 11.93
CA ALA A 244 -5.53 15.00 13.30
C ALA A 244 -5.88 13.60 13.79
N ALA A 245 -6.57 12.80 12.97
CA ALA A 245 -6.88 11.41 13.25
C ALA A 245 -5.61 10.55 13.34
N THR A 246 -4.60 10.84 12.51
CA THR A 246 -3.30 10.15 12.56
C THR A 246 -2.59 10.43 13.88
N LEU A 247 -2.58 11.67 14.36
CA LEU A 247 -2.03 12.03 15.66
C LEU A 247 -2.77 11.32 16.81
N ALA A 248 -4.10 11.27 16.74
CA ALA A 248 -4.92 10.65 17.78
C ALA A 248 -4.68 9.14 17.93
N ASP A 249 -4.44 8.44 16.80
CA ASP A 249 -4.19 7.00 16.75
C ASP A 249 -2.75 6.60 17.16
N ASN A 250 -1.84 7.56 17.28
CA ASN A 250 -0.42 7.32 17.55
C ASN A 250 -0.02 7.73 18.98
N PRO A 251 1.13 7.21 19.48
CA PRO A 251 1.63 7.58 20.79
C PRO A 251 1.84 9.09 20.97
N GLY A 252 1.67 9.58 22.20
CA GLY A 252 1.72 11.01 22.51
C GLY A 252 0.35 11.71 22.46
N SER A 253 -0.69 11.03 21.96
CA SER A 253 -2.07 11.49 22.12
C SER A 253 -2.60 11.25 23.54
N SER A 254 -3.45 12.16 24.02
CA SER A 254 -4.31 11.96 25.19
C SER A 254 -5.76 11.92 24.73
N SER A 255 -6.60 11.10 25.36
CA SER A 255 -7.98 10.82 24.88
C SER A 255 -8.88 12.04 24.69
N ASN A 256 -8.52 13.19 25.27
CA ASN A 256 -9.35 14.39 25.30
C ASN A 256 -8.74 15.59 24.53
N GLU A 257 -7.51 15.46 24.03
CA GLU A 257 -6.87 16.56 23.29
C GLU A 257 -7.30 16.54 21.82
N THR A 258 -7.69 17.71 21.31
CA THR A 258 -8.17 17.87 19.92
C THR A 258 -7.44 18.99 19.19
N ASP A 259 -6.66 19.82 19.89
CA ASP A 259 -5.81 20.82 19.27
C ASP A 259 -4.59 20.14 18.61
N VAL A 260 -4.55 20.23 17.28
CA VAL A 260 -3.49 19.65 16.44
C VAL A 260 -2.10 20.15 16.85
N ALA A 261 -1.94 21.42 17.16
CA ALA A 261 -0.64 21.98 17.54
C ALA A 261 -0.19 21.45 18.92
N VAL A 262 -1.13 21.17 19.83
CA VAL A 262 -0.82 20.54 21.12
C VAL A 262 -0.47 19.07 20.92
N MET A 263 -1.22 18.34 20.10
CA MET A 263 -0.95 16.95 19.76
C MET A 263 0.44 16.78 19.10
N GLU A 264 0.81 17.66 18.17
CA GLU A 264 2.16 17.66 17.57
C GLU A 264 3.26 17.87 18.61
N LYS A 265 3.07 18.79 19.56
CA LYS A 265 4.02 19.00 20.67
C LYS A 265 4.10 17.77 21.58
N ASN A 266 2.98 17.10 21.84
CA ASN A 266 2.98 15.91 22.68
C ASN A 266 3.69 14.73 21.97
N LEU A 267 3.48 14.56 20.67
CA LEU A 267 4.21 13.60 19.85
C LEU A 267 5.72 13.88 19.88
N ALA A 268 6.14 15.14 19.74
CA ALA A 268 7.54 15.52 19.85
C ALA A 268 8.14 15.15 21.22
N ARG A 269 7.44 15.44 22.32
CA ARG A 269 7.89 15.06 23.68
C ARG A 269 7.96 13.54 23.87
N TYR A 270 7.02 12.80 23.29
CA TYR A 270 7.06 11.34 23.29
C TYR A 270 8.34 10.84 22.61
N PHE A 271 8.66 11.35 21.42
CA PHE A 271 9.88 10.99 20.71
C PHE A 271 11.16 11.38 21.46
N ASP A 272 11.21 12.55 22.14
CA ASP A 272 12.35 12.91 22.99
C ASP A 272 12.58 11.89 24.11
N SER A 273 11.50 11.38 24.72
CA SER A 273 11.59 10.33 25.72
C SER A 273 12.16 9.03 25.11
N CYS A 274 11.65 8.61 23.96
CA CYS A 274 12.11 7.41 23.25
C CYS A 274 13.58 7.50 22.84
N LEU A 275 14.03 8.64 22.29
CA LEU A 275 15.41 8.86 21.88
C LEU A 275 16.37 8.73 23.06
N ARG A 276 16.02 9.33 24.20
CA ARG A 276 16.84 9.23 25.43
C ARG A 276 16.96 7.78 25.91
N SER A 277 15.85 7.03 25.95
CA SER A 277 15.87 5.62 26.35
C SER A 277 16.69 4.76 25.38
N ALA A 278 16.56 4.96 24.07
CA ALA A 278 17.32 4.22 23.07
C ALA A 278 18.84 4.48 23.19
N ARG A 279 19.24 5.74 23.40
CA ARG A 279 20.66 6.12 23.59
C ARG A 279 21.25 5.57 24.88
N GLU A 280 20.46 5.51 25.96
CA GLU A 280 20.87 4.86 27.21
C GLU A 280 21.08 3.35 27.02
N GLU A 281 20.18 2.68 26.28
CA GLU A 281 20.33 1.27 25.93
C GLU A 281 21.58 1.02 25.06
N ALA A 282 21.82 1.86 24.06
CA ALA A 282 23.00 1.75 23.19
C ALA A 282 24.31 1.89 23.98
N LYS A 283 24.38 2.83 24.93
CA LYS A 283 25.54 3.00 25.83
C LYS A 283 25.79 1.78 26.70
N ASN A 284 24.73 1.17 27.23
CA ASN A 284 24.81 -0.02 28.07
C ASN A 284 25.28 -1.26 27.27
N LYS A 285 24.88 -1.38 26.00
CA LYS A 285 25.39 -2.43 25.09
C LYS A 285 26.88 -2.27 24.78
N GLY A 286 27.34 -1.03 24.57
CA GLY A 286 28.76 -0.74 24.29
C GLY A 286 29.69 -0.98 25.47
N THR A 287 29.23 -0.78 26.70
CA THR A 287 30.05 -0.98 27.91
C THR A 287 30.13 -2.44 28.37
N GLY A 288 29.12 -3.26 28.04
CA GLY A 288 29.10 -4.69 28.36
C GLY A 288 30.09 -5.55 27.57
N ALA A 289 30.64 -5.07 26.46
CA ALA A 289 31.66 -5.76 25.67
C ALA A 289 33.09 -5.68 26.27
N THR A 290 33.25 -4.98 27.40
CA THR A 290 34.54 -4.75 28.06
C THR A 290 34.72 -5.53 29.38
N ARG A 291 33.92 -6.57 29.62
CA ARG A 291 34.01 -7.43 30.81
C ARG A 291 34.11 -8.91 30.46
#